data_AF-A0A5C6ZLH6-F1
#
_entry.id   AF-A0A5C6ZLH6-F1
#
_cell.length_a   1.000
_cell.length_b   1.000
_cell.length_c   1.000
_cell.angle_alpha   90.00
_cell.angle_beta   90.00
_cell.angle_gamma   90.00
#
_symmetry.space_group_name_H-M   'P 1'
#
loop_
_entity.id
_entity.type
_entity.pdbx_description
1 polymer ?
#
loop_
_entity_poly.entity_id
_entity_poly.type
_entity_poly.pdbx_seq_one_letter_code
_entity_poly.pdbx_strand_id
1 'polypeptide(L)'
;MAIIVFAVGWTYFITRMPQEKFNETIWVNDIQERNKMIKDLLESDYLIGQKSSHIKAVFGKPEAVNHEEGVLTYTLIGHTALDWKIISLKLFMKDSIVKKFTYDTRIAH
;
A
#
# COMPACT_ATOMS: atom_id res chain seq x y z
N MET A 1 -28.97 43.46 -4.47
CA MET A 1 -29.34 42.37 -3.55
C MET A 1 -28.53 41.14 -3.92
N ALA A 2 -27.31 41.03 -3.39
CA ALA A 2 -26.32 40.04 -3.79
C ALA A 2 -26.10 39.06 -2.64
N ILE A 3 -26.92 38.00 -2.58
CA ILE A 3 -26.80 36.96 -1.53
C ILE A 3 -27.13 35.58 -2.13
N ILE A 4 -26.40 35.13 -3.16
CA ILE A 4 -26.46 33.71 -3.59
C ILE A 4 -25.09 33.21 -4.12
N VAL A 5 -23.97 33.63 -3.51
CA VAL A 5 -22.63 33.16 -3.96
C VAL A 5 -21.85 32.45 -2.85
N PHE A 6 -22.31 32.50 -1.60
CA PHE A 6 -21.53 31.99 -0.46
C PHE A 6 -21.75 30.51 -0.08
N ALA A 7 -22.61 29.76 -0.78
CA ALA A 7 -22.91 28.38 -0.41
C ALA A 7 -22.11 27.31 -1.18
N VAL A 8 -21.49 27.65 -2.32
CA VAL A 8 -20.81 26.66 -3.19
C VAL A 8 -19.32 26.51 -2.90
N GLY A 9 -18.73 27.42 -2.11
CA GLY A 9 -17.31 27.41 -1.79
C GLY A 9 -16.89 26.43 -0.69
N TRP A 10 -17.84 25.94 0.12
CA TRP A 10 -17.51 25.14 1.31
C TRP A 10 -17.57 23.63 1.12
N THR A 11 -18.25 23.13 0.09
CA THR A 11 -18.34 21.68 -0.17
C THR A 11 -17.10 21.12 -0.84
N TYR A 12 -16.24 21.96 -1.43
CA TYR A 12 -15.03 21.51 -2.12
C TYR A 12 -13.84 21.21 -1.19
N PHE A 13 -13.90 21.62 0.09
CA PHE A 13 -12.80 21.41 1.04
C PHE A 13 -12.95 20.12 1.87
N ILE A 14 -14.12 19.50 1.93
CA ILE A 14 -14.35 18.34 2.82
C ILE A 14 -13.90 17.01 2.17
N THR A 15 -13.75 16.95 0.85
CA THR A 15 -13.39 15.70 0.14
C THR A 15 -11.90 15.51 -0.11
N ARG A 16 -11.05 16.48 0.24
CA ARG A 16 -9.59 16.31 0.25
C ARG A 16 -9.08 16.02 1.66
N MET A 17 -9.66 15.03 2.34
CA MET A 17 -8.87 14.36 3.37
C MET A 17 -7.63 13.80 2.66
N PRO A 18 -6.41 14.22 3.03
CA PRO A 18 -5.22 13.57 2.50
C PRO A 18 -5.35 12.09 2.89
N GLN A 19 -5.57 11.21 1.92
CA GLN A 19 -5.35 9.79 2.15
C GLN A 19 -3.95 9.69 2.75
N GLU A 20 -3.82 9.07 3.93
CA GLU A 20 -2.53 8.90 4.57
C GLU A 20 -1.65 8.17 3.57
N LYS A 21 -0.71 8.90 2.97
CA LYS A 21 0.23 8.30 2.03
C LYS A 21 1.06 7.31 2.83
N PHE A 22 1.32 6.14 2.25
CA PHE A 22 2.18 5.14 2.85
C PHE A 22 3.45 5.78 3.46
N ASN A 23 3.64 5.61 4.76
CA ASN A 23 4.76 6.14 5.53
C ASN A 23 5.73 5.01 5.89
N GLU A 24 6.84 4.93 5.17
CA GLU A 24 7.89 3.93 5.37
C GLU A 24 8.43 3.91 6.81
N THR A 25 8.54 5.07 7.46
CA THR A 25 9.08 5.16 8.82
C THR A 25 8.16 4.50 9.83
N ILE A 26 6.85 4.75 9.71
CA ILE A 26 5.85 4.10 10.57
C ILE A 26 5.82 2.60 10.27
N TRP A 27 5.84 2.23 8.98
CA TRP A 27 5.87 0.83 8.57
C TRP A 27 7.04 0.07 9.21
N VAL A 28 8.26 0.60 9.15
CA VAL A 28 9.42 -0.10 9.69
C VAL A 28 9.39 -0.16 11.23
N ASN A 29 9.00 0.92 11.90
CA ASN A 29 9.13 1.05 13.35
C ASN A 29 7.92 0.58 14.17
N ASP A 30 6.72 0.57 13.59
CA ASP A 30 5.48 0.23 14.31
C ASP A 30 4.71 -0.88 13.58
N ILE A 31 4.84 -2.11 14.11
CA ILE A 31 4.19 -3.29 13.56
C ILE A 31 2.66 -3.22 13.70
N GLN A 32 2.13 -2.56 14.72
CA GLN A 32 0.67 -2.47 14.91
C GLN A 32 0.03 -1.55 13.89
N GLU A 33 0.73 -0.47 13.50
CA GLU A 33 0.25 0.47 12.48
C GLU A 33 0.40 -0.08 11.05
N ARG A 34 1.30 -1.04 10.79
CA ARG A 34 1.45 -1.67 9.45
C ARG A 34 0.11 -2.12 8.88
N ASN A 35 -0.72 -2.76 9.70
CA ASN A 35 -1.98 -3.35 9.28
C ASN A 35 -2.98 -2.31 8.78
N LYS A 36 -2.95 -1.10 9.35
CA LYS A 36 -3.82 0.01 8.94
C LYS A 36 -3.37 0.61 7.61
N MET A 37 -2.06 0.60 7.37
CA MET A 37 -1.43 1.19 6.19
C MET A 37 -1.35 0.26 4.98
N ILE A 38 -1.74 -1.03 5.11
CA ILE A 38 -1.74 -1.96 3.97
C ILE A 38 -2.65 -1.42 2.86
N LYS A 39 -3.81 -0.86 3.22
CA LYS A 39 -4.71 -0.28 2.23
C LYS A 39 -4.03 0.86 1.46
N ASP A 40 -3.38 1.78 2.17
CA ASP A 40 -2.66 2.91 1.57
C ASP A 40 -1.47 2.46 0.73
N LEU A 41 -0.77 1.40 1.14
CA LEU A 41 0.29 0.79 0.36
C LEU A 41 -0.23 0.27 -0.99
N LEU A 42 -1.35 -0.44 -0.99
CA LEU A 42 -1.93 -1.07 -2.18
C LEU A 42 -2.64 -0.09 -3.11
N GLU A 43 -3.20 1.00 -2.56
CA GLU A 43 -3.84 2.08 -3.31
C GLU A 43 -2.84 3.15 -3.79
N SER A 44 -1.60 3.13 -3.30
CA SER A 44 -0.55 4.07 -3.72
C SER A 44 0.41 3.50 -4.75
N ASP A 45 1.06 4.39 -5.49
CA ASP A 45 2.16 4.06 -6.40
C ASP A 45 3.51 3.89 -5.67
N TYR A 46 3.52 3.85 -4.32
CA TYR A 46 4.76 3.82 -3.52
C TYR A 46 5.72 2.71 -3.95
N LEU A 47 5.18 1.52 -4.26
CA LEU A 47 5.96 0.35 -4.67
C LEU A 47 6.60 0.52 -6.05
N ILE A 48 5.98 1.29 -6.95
CA ILE A 48 6.42 1.43 -8.33
C ILE A 48 7.70 2.28 -8.37
N GLY A 49 8.69 1.83 -9.16
CA GLY A 49 9.98 2.53 -9.27
C GLY A 49 10.96 2.23 -8.13
N GLN A 50 10.53 1.51 -7.09
CA GLN A 50 11.41 1.12 -5.99
C GLN A 50 12.40 0.04 -6.41
N LYS A 51 13.60 0.10 -5.84
CA LYS A 51 14.63 -0.92 -6.04
C LYS A 51 14.32 -2.17 -5.23
N SER A 52 14.69 -3.33 -5.76
CA SER A 52 14.55 -4.63 -5.08
C SER A 52 15.24 -4.64 -3.71
N SER A 53 16.40 -3.98 -3.58
CA SER A 53 17.14 -3.83 -2.33
C SER A 53 16.39 -2.97 -1.31
N HIS A 54 15.75 -1.89 -1.76
CA HIS A 54 14.95 -1.00 -0.91
C HIS A 54 13.71 -1.72 -0.39
N ILE A 55 12.97 -2.37 -1.28
CA ILE A 55 11.80 -3.16 -0.89
C ILE A 55 12.19 -4.25 0.13
N LYS A 56 13.29 -4.96 -0.08
CA LYS A 56 13.77 -5.98 0.87
C LYS A 56 14.18 -5.39 2.23
N ALA A 57 14.66 -4.15 2.26
CA ALA A 57 14.97 -3.45 3.50
C ALA A 57 13.70 -3.05 4.27
N VAL A 58 12.67 -2.56 3.55
CA VAL A 58 11.41 -2.07 4.14
C VAL A 58 10.47 -3.20 4.54
N PHE A 59 10.30 -4.20 3.69
CA PHE A 59 9.35 -5.31 3.86
C PHE A 59 10.00 -6.59 4.39
N GLY A 60 11.34 -6.63 4.45
CA GLY A 60 12.08 -7.83 4.84
C GLY A 60 12.22 -8.83 3.70
N LYS A 61 12.42 -10.10 4.06
CA LYS A 61 12.63 -11.17 3.09
C LYS A 61 11.30 -11.55 2.41
N PRO A 62 11.25 -11.65 1.06
CA PRO A 62 10.09 -12.17 0.36
C PRO A 62 9.84 -13.63 0.73
N GLU A 63 8.58 -14.03 0.68
CA GLU A 63 8.16 -15.42 0.90
C GLU A 63 8.62 -16.32 -0.25
N ALA A 64 8.49 -15.83 -1.48
CA ALA A 64 8.96 -16.52 -2.68
C ALA A 64 9.62 -15.56 -3.67
N VAL A 65 10.60 -16.10 -4.41
CA VAL A 65 11.32 -15.37 -5.46
C VAL A 65 11.30 -16.23 -6.73
N ASN A 66 10.66 -15.72 -7.79
CA ASN A 66 10.79 -16.29 -9.12
C ASN A 66 11.88 -15.52 -9.88
N HIS A 67 13.05 -16.14 -10.04
CA HIS A 67 14.20 -15.52 -10.71
C HIS A 67 14.03 -15.41 -12.24
N GLU A 68 13.28 -16.32 -12.85
CA GLU A 68 13.08 -16.36 -14.31
C GLU A 68 12.16 -15.23 -14.76
N GLU A 69 11.09 -14.99 -13.99
CA GLU A 69 10.10 -13.95 -14.29
C GLU A 69 10.40 -12.61 -13.58
N GLY A 70 11.43 -12.58 -12.72
CA GLY A 70 11.75 -11.41 -11.91
C GLY A 70 10.66 -11.03 -10.91
N VAL A 71 9.95 -12.01 -10.33
CA VAL A 71 8.81 -11.77 -9.43
C VAL A 71 9.21 -11.99 -7.98
N LEU A 72 8.85 -11.03 -7.11
CA LEU A 72 8.96 -11.16 -5.66
C LEU A 72 7.57 -11.27 -5.05
N THR A 73 7.33 -12.30 -4.25
CA THR A 73 6.06 -12.51 -3.56
C THR A 73 6.23 -12.23 -2.07
N TYR A 74 5.35 -11.41 -1.52
CA TYR A 74 5.24 -11.07 -0.12
C TYR A 74 3.85 -11.45 0.39
N THR A 75 3.77 -11.90 1.63
CA THR A 75 2.50 -12.06 2.33
C THR A 75 2.37 -10.95 3.36
N LEU A 76 1.30 -10.17 3.25
CA LEU A 76 0.91 -9.14 4.20
C LEU A 76 -0.29 -9.66 4.99
N ILE A 77 -0.27 -9.48 6.30
CA ILE A 77 -1.37 -9.87 7.17
C ILE A 77 -2.08 -8.59 7.58
N GLY A 78 -3.28 -8.37 7.07
CA GLY A 78 -4.15 -7.28 7.49
C GLY A 78 -5.15 -7.76 8.53
N HIS A 79 -5.56 -6.84 9.42
CA HIS A 79 -6.61 -7.09 10.39
C HIS A 79 -7.81 -6.22 10.06
N THR A 80 -9.00 -6.81 10.10
CA THR A 80 -10.25 -6.07 10.22
C THR A 80 -10.78 -6.20 11.64
N ALA A 81 -11.82 -5.44 11.99
CA ALA A 81 -12.40 -5.45 13.34
C ALA A 81 -12.86 -6.84 13.81
N LEU A 82 -13.14 -7.77 12.90
CA LEU A 82 -13.63 -9.12 13.19
C LEU A 82 -12.82 -10.25 12.55
N ASP A 83 -12.15 -10.02 11.41
CA ASP A 83 -11.45 -11.08 10.65
C ASP A 83 -10.00 -10.73 10.29
N TRP A 84 -9.21 -11.76 9.95
CA TRP A 84 -7.85 -11.64 9.45
C TRP A 84 -7.85 -11.77 7.92
N LYS A 85 -7.14 -10.87 7.26
CA LYS A 85 -6.99 -10.84 5.80
C LYS A 85 -5.56 -11.16 5.44
N ILE A 86 -5.36 -12.24 4.69
CA ILE A 86 -4.06 -12.58 4.14
C ILE A 86 -4.01 -12.01 2.73
N ILE A 87 -3.02 -11.15 2.48
CA ILE A 87 -2.84 -10.46 1.21
C ILE A 87 -1.55 -10.97 0.59
N SER A 88 -1.66 -11.63 -0.57
CA SER A 88 -0.50 -12.07 -1.36
C SER A 88 -0.13 -10.96 -2.34
N LEU A 89 0.96 -10.25 -2.07
CA LEU A 89 1.50 -9.17 -2.88
C LEU A 89 2.60 -9.70 -3.81
N LYS A 90 2.41 -9.58 -5.12
CA LYS A 90 3.40 -9.93 -6.15
C LYS A 90 3.96 -8.67 -6.78
N LEU A 91 5.29 -8.52 -6.74
CA LEU A 91 6.02 -7.43 -7.36
C LEU A 91 6.75 -7.94 -8.60
N PHE A 92 6.47 -7.33 -9.76
CA PHE A 92 7.13 -7.63 -11.02
C PHE A 92 8.30 -6.68 -11.22
N MET A 93 9.50 -7.25 -11.23
CA MET A 93 10.75 -6.50 -11.31
C MET A 93 11.28 -6.52 -12.74
N LYS A 94 11.82 -5.38 -13.16
CA LYS A 94 12.66 -5.27 -14.37
C LYS A 94 13.88 -4.45 -14.01
N ASP A 95 15.07 -4.96 -14.33
CA ASP A 95 16.34 -4.29 -14.02
C ASP A 95 16.49 -3.96 -12.52
N SER A 96 16.04 -4.86 -11.65
CA SER A 96 15.99 -4.67 -10.18
C SER A 96 15.07 -3.55 -9.70
N ILE A 97 14.16 -3.04 -10.54
CA ILE A 97 13.19 -1.99 -10.19
C ILE A 97 11.77 -2.56 -10.33
N VAL A 98 10.88 -2.25 -9.39
CA VAL A 98 9.46 -2.60 -9.47
C VAL A 98 8.82 -1.84 -10.64
N LYS A 99 8.27 -2.56 -11.61
CA LYS A 99 7.51 -1.96 -12.72
C LYS A 99 6.01 -2.05 -12.52
N LYS A 100 5.57 -3.12 -11.87
CA LYS A 100 4.16 -3.40 -11.61
C LYS A 100 4.06 -4.21 -10.33
N PHE A 101 2.93 -4.10 -9.64
CA PHE A 101 2.55 -5.06 -8.62
C PHE A 101 1.10 -5.51 -8.83
N THR A 102 0.77 -6.66 -8.26
CA THR A 102 -0.60 -7.17 -8.17
C THR A 102 -0.77 -7.78 -6.79
N TYR A 103 -1.98 -7.77 -6.27
CA TYR A 103 -2.27 -8.39 -4.99
C TYR A 103 -3.55 -9.21 -5.05
N ASP A 104 -3.59 -10.29 -4.27
CA ASP A 104 -4.77 -11.11 -4.02
C ASP A 104 -5.11 -11.06 -2.53
N THR A 105 -6.39 -10.95 -2.17
CA THR A 105 -6.83 -10.92 -0.78
C THR A 105 -7.65 -12.15 -0.47
N ARG A 106 -7.25 -12.89 0.56
CA ARG A 106 -7.99 -14.03 1.10
C ARG A 106 -8.42 -13.73 2.52
N ILE A 107 -9.72 -13.87 2.78
CA ILE A 107 -10.27 -13.77 4.13
C ILE A 107 -10.12 -15.16 4.75
N ALA A 108 -9.35 -15.25 5.83
CA ALA A 108 -9.27 -16.46 6.63
C ALA A 108 -10.39 -16.39 7.67
N HIS A 109 -11.41 -17.26 7.52
CA HIS A 109 -12.48 -17.49 8.48
C HIS A 109 -12.03 -18.47 9.56
#